data_AF-A0A820Q487-F1
#
_entry.id   AF-A0A820Q487-F1
#
_cell.length_a   1.000
_cell.length_b   1.000
_cell.length_c   1.000
_cell.angle_alpha   90.00
_cell.angle_beta   90.00
_cell.angle_gamma   90.00
#
_symmetry.space_group_name_H-M   'P 1'
#
loop_
_entity.id
_entity.type
_entity.pdbx_description
1 polymer ?
#
loop_
_entity_poly.entity_id
_entity_poly.type
_entity_poly.pdbx_seq_one_letter_code
_entity_poly.pdbx_strand_id
1 'polypeptide(L)'
;MVFLASSIISIIFFLFIVYYLVPVWVKHIRLRRDYRNITYLPISRIPFVGNIHQFDKRPHVFSSLLVRMAKLCQQQQEQGCFCLWYSLWPMIFACTGQNLATFINNSKQLVKSFDYTFLEPWLKTGLLT
;
A
#
# COMPACT_ATOMS: atom_id res chain seq x y z
N MET A 1 3.28 -45.80 14.60
CA MET A 1 2.89 -45.29 13.25
C MET A 1 2.16 -43.95 13.32
N VAL A 2 1.18 -43.74 14.22
CA VAL A 2 0.40 -42.48 14.33
C VAL A 2 1.27 -41.23 14.55
N PHE A 3 2.27 -41.28 15.44
CA PHE A 3 3.16 -40.13 15.70
C PHE A 3 3.99 -39.69 14.50
N LEU A 4 4.44 -40.64 13.67
CA LEU A 4 5.21 -40.33 12.46
C LEU A 4 4.33 -39.62 11.42
N ALA A 5 3.08 -40.06 11.26
CA ALA A 5 2.12 -39.43 10.35
C ALA A 5 1.79 -37.99 10.77
N SER A 6 1.59 -37.71 12.06
CA SER A 6 1.32 -36.35 12.55
C SER A 6 2.50 -35.40 12.33
N SER A 7 3.74 -35.88 12.50
CA SER A 7 4.93 -35.07 12.24
C SER A 7 5.08 -34.72 10.76
N ILE A 8 4.80 -35.68 9.86
CA ILE A 8 4.85 -35.45 8.40
C ILE A 8 3.82 -34.40 7.97
N ILE A 9 2.58 -34.50 8.47
CA ILE A 9 1.51 -33.53 8.15
C ILE A 9 1.89 -32.12 8.62
N SER A 10 2.44 -31.99 9.83
CA SER A 10 2.90 -30.70 10.36
C SER A 10 4.01 -30.08 9.50
N ILE A 11 4.97 -30.89 9.04
CA ILE A 11 6.05 -30.43 8.15
C ILE A 11 5.48 -29.96 6.80
N ILE A 12 4.58 -30.73 6.20
CA ILE A 12 3.94 -30.35 4.92
C ILE A 12 3.16 -29.04 5.08
N PHE A 13 2.41 -28.89 6.17
CA PHE A 13 1.67 -27.67 6.46
C PHE A 13 2.60 -26.47 6.67
N PHE A 14 3.71 -26.65 7.38
CA PHE A 14 4.72 -25.62 7.56
C PHE A 14 5.37 -25.21 6.22
N LEU A 15 5.77 -26.17 5.40
CA LEU A 15 6.33 -25.91 4.07
C LEU A 15 5.34 -25.18 3.17
N PHE A 16 4.06 -25.55 3.24
CA PHE A 16 2.98 -24.85 2.55
C PHE A 16 2.90 -23.39 3.02
N ILE A 17 2.85 -23.12 4.32
CA ILE A 17 2.86 -21.75 4.87
C ILE A 17 4.07 -20.96 4.36
N VAL A 18 5.28 -21.54 4.45
CA VAL A 18 6.51 -20.89 3.99
C VAL A 18 6.44 -20.56 2.51
N TYR A 19 5.98 -21.50 1.68
CA TYR A 19 5.83 -21.32 0.24
C TYR A 19 4.95 -20.12 -0.12
N TYR A 20 3.84 -19.88 0.60
CA TYR A 20 2.99 -18.72 0.37
C TYR A 20 3.50 -17.42 1.02
N LEU A 21 4.12 -17.50 2.20
CA LEU A 21 4.56 -16.30 2.92
C LEU A 21 5.85 -15.68 2.36
N VAL A 22 6.83 -16.50 1.95
CA VAL A 22 8.11 -16.01 1.42
C VAL A 22 7.95 -15.03 0.25
N PRO A 23 7.18 -15.30 -0.82
CA PRO A 23 7.04 -14.35 -1.92
C PRO A 23 6.37 -13.03 -1.49
N VAL A 24 5.40 -13.10 -0.57
CA VAL A 24 4.75 -11.90 0.00
C VAL A 24 5.76 -11.07 0.77
N TRP A 25 6.60 -11.71 1.58
CA TRP A 25 7.66 -11.05 2.33
C TRP A 25 8.73 -10.42 1.43
N VAL A 26 9.19 -11.14 0.39
CA VAL A 26 10.16 -10.62 -0.57
C VAL A 26 9.60 -9.43 -1.34
N LYS A 27 8.33 -9.50 -1.77
CA LYS A 27 7.63 -8.37 -2.40
C LYS A 27 7.58 -7.17 -1.46
N HIS A 28 7.20 -7.39 -0.20
CA HIS A 28 7.11 -6.35 0.81
C HIS A 28 8.46 -5.69 1.11
N ILE A 29 9.54 -6.46 1.21
CA ILE A 29 10.90 -5.94 1.41
C ILE A 29 11.33 -5.10 0.20
N ARG A 30 11.08 -5.56 -1.03
CA ARG A 30 11.37 -4.79 -2.25
C ARG A 30 10.63 -3.46 -2.27
N LEU A 31 9.30 -3.49 -2.09
CA LEU A 31 8.49 -2.27 -2.03
C LEU A 31 9.02 -1.33 -0.94
N ARG A 32 9.37 -1.84 0.25
CA ARG A 32 9.92 -1.00 1.31
C ARG A 32 11.25 -0.34 0.92
N ARG A 33 12.11 -1.05 0.19
CA ARG A 33 13.37 -0.49 -0.30
C ARG A 33 13.11 0.60 -1.34
N ASP A 34 12.24 0.33 -2.31
CA ASP A 34 11.98 1.22 -3.44
C ASP A 34 11.27 2.51 -3.01
N TYR A 35 10.38 2.43 -2.01
CA TYR A 35 9.64 3.59 -1.47
C TYR A 35 10.26 4.23 -0.23
N ARG A 36 11.44 3.77 0.22
CA ARG A 36 12.11 4.32 1.42
C ARG A 36 12.35 5.82 1.30
N ASN A 37 12.72 6.28 0.11
CA ASN A 37 13.10 7.67 -0.15
C ASN A 37 11.88 8.58 -0.43
N ILE A 38 10.71 8.01 -0.68
CA ILE A 38 9.44 8.73 -0.92
C ILE A 38 8.63 8.87 0.39
N THR A 39 9.01 8.11 1.42
CA THR A 39 8.31 8.12 2.71
C THR A 39 8.84 9.26 3.59
N TYR A 40 8.41 10.49 3.34
CA TYR A 40 8.60 11.60 4.28
C TYR A 40 7.35 11.80 5.14
N LEU A 41 6.97 10.76 5.88
CA LEU A 41 6.00 10.96 6.96
C LEU A 41 6.78 11.11 8.27
N PRO A 42 6.52 12.16 9.06
CA PRO A 42 7.05 12.25 10.41
C PRO A 42 6.44 11.20 11.34
N ILE A 43 5.47 10.40 10.88
CA ILE A 43 4.83 9.41 11.71
C ILE A 43 5.41 8.02 11.50
N SER A 44 5.89 7.47 12.61
CA SER A 44 6.36 6.10 12.74
C SER A 44 5.33 5.11 12.21
N ARG A 45 5.81 4.20 11.37
CA ARG A 45 5.00 3.13 10.79
C ARG A 45 5.07 1.91 11.70
N ILE A 46 3.93 1.28 11.96
CA ILE A 46 3.91 -0.01 12.64
C ILE A 46 4.10 -1.13 11.60
N PRO A 47 4.97 -2.14 11.86
CA PRO A 47 5.08 -3.32 11.00
C PRO A 47 3.71 -3.96 10.72
N PHE A 48 3.48 -4.42 9.48
CA PHE A 48 2.25 -5.06 8.98
C PHE A 48 0.98 -4.20 8.96
N VAL A 49 0.82 -3.24 9.87
CA VAL A 49 -0.35 -2.34 9.93
C VAL A 49 -0.12 -1.08 9.08
N GLY A 50 1.13 -0.64 8.92
CA GLY A 50 1.42 0.58 8.19
C GLY A 50 0.99 1.82 8.98
N ASN A 51 0.39 2.78 8.28
CA ASN A 51 -0.17 4.01 8.82
C ASN A 51 -1.69 3.91 9.11
N ILE A 52 -2.30 2.72 8.92
CA ILE A 52 -3.75 2.52 9.14
C ILE A 52 -4.17 2.86 10.56
N HIS A 53 -3.31 2.58 11.56
CA HIS A 53 -3.58 2.87 12.97
C HIS A 53 -3.79 4.37 13.26
N GLN A 54 -3.43 5.24 12.32
CA GLN A 54 -3.59 6.69 12.43
C GLN A 54 -4.86 7.20 11.73
N PHE A 55 -5.56 6.33 11.01
CA PHE A 55 -6.75 6.71 10.28
C PHE A 55 -7.90 6.75 11.27
N ASP A 56 -8.38 7.97 11.54
CA ASP A 56 -9.57 8.17 12.35
C ASP A 56 -10.80 7.68 11.57
N LYS A 57 -11.77 7.09 12.29
CA LYS A 57 -13.03 6.61 11.70
C LYS A 57 -13.89 7.78 11.19
N ARG A 58 -13.67 9.00 11.68
CA ARG A 58 -14.40 10.20 11.30
C ARG A 58 -13.78 10.79 10.03
N PRO A 59 -14.57 10.91 8.93
CA PRO A 59 -14.04 11.36 7.64
C PRO A 59 -13.34 12.72 7.67
N HIS A 60 -13.85 13.68 8.45
CA HIS A 60 -13.28 15.03 8.54
C HIS A 60 -11.89 15.06 9.21
N VAL A 61 -11.64 14.14 10.16
CA VAL A 61 -10.34 14.02 10.82
C VAL A 61 -9.34 13.37 9.86
N PHE A 62 -9.78 12.35 9.14
CA PHE A 62 -8.95 11.73 8.10
C PHE A 62 -8.62 12.71 6.95
N SER A 63 -9.59 13.48 6.46
CA SER A 63 -9.34 14.47 5.40
C SER A 63 -8.40 15.58 5.87
N SER A 64 -8.55 16.06 7.12
CA SER A 64 -7.62 17.05 7.67
C SER A 64 -6.20 16.50 7.85
N LEU A 65 -6.04 15.22 8.18
CA LEU A 65 -4.75 14.54 8.17
C LEU A 65 -4.12 14.57 6.77
N LEU A 66 -4.87 14.19 5.73
CA LEU A 66 -4.37 14.21 4.35
C LEU A 66 -3.97 15.62 3.90
N VAL A 67 -4.80 16.63 4.18
CA VAL A 67 -4.49 18.04 3.87
C VAL A 67 -3.24 18.51 4.60
N ARG A 68 -3.07 18.13 5.88
CA ARG A 68 -1.87 18.44 6.65
C ARG A 68 -0.63 17.81 6.01
N MET A 69 -0.72 16.55 5.57
CA MET A 69 0.40 15.88 4.90
C MET A 69 0.74 16.53 3.55
N ALA A 70 -0.26 16.89 2.76
CA ALA A 70 -0.06 17.59 1.50
C ALA A 70 0.63 18.96 1.71
N LYS A 71 0.26 19.71 2.75
CA LYS A 71 0.92 20.98 3.10
C LYS A 71 2.38 20.78 3.50
N LEU A 72 2.68 19.78 4.33
CA LEU A 72 4.06 19.47 4.73
C LEU A 72 4.92 19.06 3.54
N CYS A 73 4.35 18.22 2.65
CA CYS A 73 4.98 17.82 1.40
C CYS A 73 5.29 19.04 0.51
N GLN A 74 4.34 19.96 0.35
CA GLN A 74 4.53 21.17 -0.45
C GLN A 74 5.60 22.12 0.14
N GLN A 75 5.70 22.21 1.46
CA GLN A 75 6.71 23.03 2.13
C GLN A 75 8.13 22.50 1.91
N GLN A 76 8.27 21.20 1.70
CA GLN A 76 9.55 20.57 1.40
C GLN A 76 9.75 20.47 -0.11
N GLN A 77 10.27 21.55 -0.69
CA GLN A 77 10.49 21.72 -2.13
C GLN A 77 11.20 20.54 -2.82
N GLU A 78 11.99 19.75 -2.09
CA GLU A 78 12.72 18.60 -2.64
C GLU A 78 11.83 17.39 -2.95
N GLN A 79 10.62 17.29 -2.39
CA GLN A 79 9.77 16.11 -2.54
C GLN A 79 8.32 16.48 -2.88
N GLY A 80 7.95 16.31 -4.15
CA GLY A 80 6.57 16.57 -4.60
C GLY A 80 5.59 15.41 -4.40
N CYS A 81 5.94 14.41 -3.60
CA CYS A 81 5.08 13.24 -3.29
C CYS A 81 5.27 12.78 -1.83
N PHE A 82 4.23 12.22 -1.23
CA PHE A 82 4.33 11.46 0.03
C PHE A 82 3.75 10.05 -0.11
N CYS A 83 4.20 9.12 0.74
CA CYS A 83 3.75 7.73 0.72
C CYS A 83 3.10 7.32 2.06
N LEU A 84 1.82 6.96 2.02
CA LEU A 84 1.08 6.35 3.14
C LEU A 84 1.04 4.84 2.96
N TRP A 85 1.30 4.10 4.03
CA TRP A 85 1.26 2.64 3.98
C TRP A 85 -0.07 2.12 4.49
N TYR A 86 -0.83 1.49 3.61
CA TYR A 86 -1.99 0.70 3.97
C TYR A 86 -1.55 -0.76 4.16
N SER A 87 -1.23 -1.14 5.41
CA SER A 87 -0.64 -2.45 5.71
C SER A 87 0.67 -2.69 4.94
N LEU A 88 0.69 -3.66 4.03
CA LEU A 88 1.83 -3.99 3.16
C LEU A 88 1.86 -3.18 1.85
N TRP A 89 0.85 -2.36 1.60
CA TRP A 89 0.63 -1.67 0.33
C TRP A 89 0.97 -0.18 0.45
N PRO A 90 1.89 0.34 -0.38
CA PRO A 90 2.18 1.76 -0.43
C PRO A 90 1.13 2.51 -1.27
N MET A 91 0.59 3.60 -0.74
CA MET A 91 -0.24 4.58 -1.44
C MET A 91 0.54 5.87 -1.59
N ILE A 92 0.80 6.27 -2.83
CA ILE A 92 1.59 7.46 -3.16
C ILE A 92 0.62 8.60 -3.52
N PHE A 93 0.86 9.76 -2.93
CA PHE A 93 0.10 10.97 -3.18
C PHE A 93 1.02 12.01 -3.81
N ALA A 94 0.67 12.48 -5.00
CA ALA A 94 1.36 13.59 -5.64
C ALA A 94 0.85 14.91 -5.06
N CYS A 95 1.78 15.74 -4.57
CA CYS A 95 1.48 17.02 -3.92
C CYS A 95 1.55 18.19 -4.91
N THR A 96 2.19 17.99 -6.06
CA THR A 96 2.38 19.02 -7.09
C THR A 96 1.74 18.60 -8.41
N GLY A 97 1.26 19.60 -9.17
CA GLY A 97 0.66 19.36 -10.49
C GLY A 97 1.65 18.74 -11.49
N GLN A 98 2.94 19.05 -11.39
CA GLN A 98 4.00 18.49 -12.25
C GLN A 98 4.19 16.98 -12.03
N ASN A 99 4.24 16.54 -10.77
CA ASN A 99 4.34 15.12 -10.45
C ASN A 99 3.07 14.38 -10.87
N LEU A 100 1.90 14.97 -10.60
CA LEU A 100 0.62 14.41 -11.03
C LEU A 100 0.57 14.26 -12.55
N ALA A 101 0.98 15.28 -13.31
CA ALA A 101 1.04 15.22 -14.77
C ALA A 101 1.99 14.12 -15.25
N THR A 102 3.13 13.93 -14.58
CA THR A 102 4.07 12.84 -14.90
C THR A 102 3.44 11.46 -14.72
N PHE A 103 2.64 11.27 -13.65
CA PHE A 103 1.90 10.03 -13.44
C PHE A 103 0.79 9.84 -14.49
N ILE A 104 -0.05 10.86 -14.70
CA ILE A 104 -1.21 10.78 -15.60
C ILE A 104 -0.79 10.60 -17.06
N ASN A 105 0.28 11.27 -17.50
CA ASN A 105 0.76 11.18 -18.88
C ASN A 105 1.37 9.81 -19.21
N ASN A 106 1.68 8.99 -18.20
CA ASN A 106 2.21 7.64 -18.39
C ASN A 106 1.12 6.58 -18.30
N SER A 107 0.18 6.61 -19.24
CA SER A 107 -0.98 5.70 -19.29
C SER A 107 -0.61 4.22 -19.37
N LYS A 108 0.60 3.88 -19.88
CA LYS A 108 1.09 2.49 -19.96
C LYS A 108 1.43 1.88 -18.59
N GLN A 109 1.69 2.70 -17.59
CA GLN A 109 2.04 2.25 -16.23
C GLN A 109 0.89 2.40 -15.23
N LEU A 110 -0.16 3.14 -15.58
CA LEU A 110 -1.36 3.30 -14.77
C LEU A 110 -2.30 2.12 -14.99
N VAL A 111 -2.22 1.14 -14.10
CA VAL A 111 -3.20 0.05 -14.02
C VAL A 111 -4.30 0.45 -13.04
N LYS A 112 -5.55 0.07 -13.33
CA LYS A 112 -6.68 0.26 -12.40
C LYS A 112 -6.31 -0.31 -11.02
N SER A 113 -6.54 0.47 -9.97
CA SER A 113 -6.24 0.03 -8.60
C SER A 113 -7.22 -1.07 -8.15
N PHE A 114 -6.84 -1.77 -7.08
CA PHE A 114 -7.73 -2.73 -6.40
C PHE A 114 -9.07 -2.11 -6.00
N ASP A 115 -9.09 -0.80 -5.66
CA ASP A 115 -10.32 -0.11 -5.27
C ASP A 115 -11.37 -0.15 -6.38
N TYR A 116 -10.95 -0.07 -7.64
CA TYR A 116 -11.83 -0.23 -8.79
C TYR A 116 -12.33 -1.66 -8.94
N THR A 117 -11.45 -2.67 -8.81
CA THR A 117 -11.85 -4.09 -8.85
C THR A 117 -12.82 -4.42 -7.71
N PHE A 118 -12.61 -3.85 -6.53
CA PHE A 118 -13.52 -3.99 -5.41
C PHE A 118 -14.88 -3.36 -5.71
N LEU A 119 -14.91 -2.16 -6.30
CA LEU A 119 -16.15 -1.43 -6.60
C LEU A 119 -16.86 -1.90 -7.87
N GLU A 120 -16.23 -2.73 -8.69
CA GLU A 120 -16.74 -3.22 -9.97
C GLU A 120 -18.17 -3.81 -9.90
N PRO A 121 -18.53 -4.65 -8.90
CA PRO A 121 -19.88 -5.19 -8.79
C PRO A 121 -20.96 -4.11 -8.62
N TRP A 122 -20.62 -2.98 -7.98
CA TRP A 122 -21.53 -1.87 -7.73
C TRP A 122 -21.60 -0.88 -8.89
N LEU A 123 -20.51 -0.69 -9.64
CA LEU A 123 -20.44 0.27 -10.74
C LEU A 123 -21.03 -0.27 -12.06
N LYS A 124 -21.20 -1.59 -12.16
CA LYS A 124 -21.62 -2.33 -13.38
C LYS A 124 -20.67 -2.10 -14.56
N THR A 125 -20.76 -2.98 -15.56
CA THR A 125 -19.87 -2.98 -16.74
C THR A 125 -20.12 -1.84 -17.72
N GLY A 126 -21.13 -0.99 -17.50
CA GLY A 126 -21.56 0.03 -18.47
C GLY A 126 -20.76 1.33 -18.48
N LEU A 127 -19.96 1.61 -17.43
CA LEU A 127 -19.17 2.84 -17.33
C LEU A 127 -17.66 2.63 -17.50
N LEU A 128 -17.20 1.37 -17.50
CA LEU A 128 -15.82 1.01 -17.13
C LEU A 128 -15.13 0.00 -18.07
N THR A 129 -15.70 -0.31 -19.23
CA THR A 129 -14.94 -0.97 -20.32
C THR A 129 -13.95 -0.01 -20.94
#